data_AF-A0A0L0VB68-F1
#
_entry.id   AF-A0A0L0VB68-F1
#
_cell.length_a   1.000
_cell.length_b   1.000
_cell.length_c   1.000
_cell.angle_alpha   90.00
_cell.angle_beta   90.00
_cell.angle_gamma   90.00
#
_symmetry.space_group_name_H-M   'P 1'
#
loop_
_entity.id
_entity.type
_entity.pdbx_description
1 polymer ?
#
loop_
_entity_poly.entity_id
_entity_poly.type
_entity_poly.pdbx_seq_one_letter_code
_entity_poly.pdbx_strand_id
1 'polypeptide(L)'
;MNKAVLRDEVTLLTRLIYSNKNQHRSSLWFTQSIEVKRWSIKLLTKLQQPSSGFLDQFETRLLRAHDSIIQNLARTAFMAIGTTCIASFSRIHTIIKHLQIHQNTLPYPTQS
;
A
#
# COMPACT_ATOMS: atom_id res chain seq x y z
N MET A 1 1.13 8.07 15.15
CA MET A 1 2.32 7.64 14.37
C MET A 1 1.96 7.22 12.95
N ASN A 2 1.06 6.24 12.76
CA ASN A 2 0.76 5.65 11.44
C ASN A 2 0.22 6.62 10.37
N LYS A 3 -0.49 7.69 10.76
CA LYS A 3 -1.02 8.69 9.82
C LYS A 3 0.07 9.47 9.08
N ALA A 4 1.10 9.91 9.80
CA ALA A 4 2.20 10.68 9.22
C ALA A 4 3.00 9.79 8.26
N VAL A 5 3.38 8.60 8.72
CA VAL A 5 4.09 7.60 7.91
C VAL A 5 3.31 7.26 6.64
N LEU A 6 2.02 6.96 6.73
CA LEU A 6 1.21 6.66 5.54
C LEU A 6 1.13 7.85 4.58
N ARG A 7 1.07 9.08 5.09
CA ARG A 7 1.06 10.30 4.25
C ARG A 7 2.40 10.48 3.53
N ASP A 8 3.51 10.21 4.20
CA ASP A 8 4.84 10.31 3.60
C ASP A 8 5.02 9.26 2.50
N GLU A 9 4.57 8.02 2.74
CA GLU A 9 4.59 6.96 1.72
C GLU A 9 3.68 7.29 0.53
N VAL A 10 2.49 7.84 0.75
CA VAL A 10 1.62 8.33 -0.33
C VAL A 10 2.28 9.44 -1.14
N THR A 11 2.99 10.35 -0.48
CA THR A 11 3.73 11.42 -1.14
C THR A 11 4.85 10.86 -2.02
N LEU A 12 5.62 9.91 -1.47
CA LEU A 12 6.69 9.20 -2.19
C LEU A 12 6.14 8.48 -3.42
N LEU A 13 5.10 7.65 -3.26
CA LEU A 13 4.46 6.94 -4.37
C LEU A 13 3.92 7.91 -5.43
N THR A 14 3.37 9.05 -5.02
CA THR A 14 2.88 10.07 -5.96
C THR A 14 4.01 10.61 -6.83
N ARG A 15 5.16 10.94 -6.22
CA ARG A 15 6.35 11.43 -6.95
C ARG A 15 6.90 10.36 -7.87
N LEU A 16 7.08 9.13 -7.39
CA LEU A 16 7.58 8.00 -8.18
C LEU A 16 6.69 7.71 -9.39
N ILE A 17 5.37 7.66 -9.18
CA ILE A 17 4.41 7.41 -10.26
C ILE A 17 4.45 8.53 -11.30
N TYR A 18 4.54 9.79 -10.86
CA TYR A 18 4.60 10.93 -11.77
C TYR A 18 5.86 10.88 -12.65
N SER A 19 7.04 10.72 -12.03
CA SER A 19 8.31 10.68 -12.75
C SER A 19 8.41 9.51 -13.75
N ASN A 20 7.74 8.40 -13.47
CA ASN A 20 7.81 7.18 -14.29
C ASN A 20 6.64 7.00 -15.27
N LYS A 21 5.69 7.94 -15.28
CA LYS A 21 4.44 7.83 -16.05
C LYS A 21 4.69 7.57 -17.54
N ASN A 22 5.63 8.27 -18.15
CA ASN A 22 5.84 8.20 -19.59
C ASN A 22 6.63 6.94 -20.01
N GLN A 23 7.46 6.40 -19.11
CA GLN A 23 8.29 5.22 -19.38
C GLN A 23 7.52 3.91 -19.18
N HIS A 24 6.60 3.88 -18.21
CA HIS A 24 5.99 2.63 -17.73
C HIS A 24 4.47 2.62 -17.76
N ARG A 25 3.84 3.54 -18.52
CA ARG A 25 2.38 3.71 -18.59
C ARG A 25 1.62 2.41 -18.83
N SER A 26 2.14 1.55 -19.71
CA SER A 26 1.52 0.29 -20.13
C SER A 26 1.95 -0.91 -19.28
N SER A 27 2.87 -0.73 -18.33
CA SER A 27 3.35 -1.82 -17.49
C SER A 27 2.32 -2.19 -16.43
N LEU A 28 2.13 -3.49 -16.22
CA LEU A 28 1.20 -4.01 -15.22
C LEU A 28 1.56 -3.54 -13.80
N TRP A 29 2.84 -3.66 -13.43
CA TRP A 29 3.33 -3.23 -12.12
C TRP A 29 3.06 -1.74 -11.85
N PHE A 30 3.13 -0.90 -12.89
CA PHE A 30 2.89 0.54 -12.79
C PHE A 30 1.41 0.83 -12.53
N THR A 31 0.52 0.14 -13.26
CA THR A 31 -0.93 0.24 -13.05
C THR A 31 -1.32 -0.18 -11.63
N GLN A 32 -0.75 -1.28 -11.15
CA GLN A 32 -0.99 -1.77 -9.78
C GLN A 32 -0.42 -0.83 -8.71
N SER A 33 0.73 -0.20 -8.96
CA SER A 33 1.29 0.83 -8.08
C SER A 33 0.36 2.05 -7.94
N ILE A 34 -0.29 2.45 -9.04
CA ILE A 34 -1.32 3.50 -9.00
C ILE A 34 -2.51 3.07 -8.13
N GLU A 35 -2.93 1.80 -8.20
CA GLU A 35 -3.99 1.28 -7.33
C GLU A 35 -3.57 1.34 -5.87
N VAL A 36 -2.38 0.88 -5.51
CA VAL A 36 -1.87 0.96 -4.12
C VAL A 36 -1.88 2.40 -3.63
N LYS A 37 -1.41 3.36 -4.44
CA LYS A 37 -1.49 4.79 -4.09
C LYS A 37 -2.95 5.23 -3.84
N ARG A 38 -3.88 4.90 -4.74
CA ARG A 38 -5.30 5.26 -4.61
C ARG A 38 -5.91 4.69 -3.33
N TRP A 39 -5.63 3.43 -3.02
CA TRP A 39 -6.14 2.79 -1.81
C TRP A 39 -5.49 3.33 -0.54
N SER A 40 -4.20 3.67 -0.58
CA SER A 40 -3.50 4.36 0.52
C SER A 40 -4.12 5.73 0.82
N ILE A 41 -4.49 6.49 -0.22
CA ILE A 41 -5.23 7.75 -0.06
C ILE A 41 -6.60 7.51 0.57
N LYS A 42 -7.33 6.47 0.14
CA LYS A 42 -8.61 6.08 0.77
C LYS A 42 -8.43 5.65 2.23
N LEU A 43 -7.33 4.99 2.57
CA LEU A 43 -7.03 4.60 3.94
C LEU A 43 -6.74 5.85 4.80
N LEU A 44 -6.04 6.85 4.28
CA LEU A 44 -5.80 8.12 5.00
C LEU A 44 -7.09 8.82 5.42
N THR A 45 -8.16 8.75 4.62
CA THR A 45 -9.45 9.36 4.98
C THR A 45 -10.24 8.53 5.99
N LYS A 46 -9.99 7.21 6.05
CA LYS A 46 -10.69 6.26 6.94
C LYS A 46 -9.85 5.84 8.15
N LEU A 47 -8.74 6.52 8.42
CA LEU A 47 -7.71 6.02 9.34
C LEU A 47 -8.17 5.93 10.80
N GLN A 48 -9.18 6.70 11.19
CA GLN A 48 -9.77 6.64 12.53
C GLN A 48 -10.56 5.35 12.77
N GLN A 49 -11.28 4.87 11.74
CA GLN A 49 -12.14 3.69 11.85
C GLN A 49 -12.28 3.01 10.47
N PRO A 50 -11.23 2.35 9.98
CA PRO A 50 -11.34 1.59 8.73
C PRO A 50 -12.25 0.37 8.97
N SER A 51 -12.98 -0.11 7.97
CA SER A 51 -13.70 -1.38 8.11
C SER A 51 -12.75 -2.56 7.88
N SER A 52 -12.97 -3.69 8.56
CA SER A 52 -12.17 -4.91 8.39
C SER A 52 -12.15 -5.37 6.93
N GLY A 53 -13.32 -5.45 6.29
CA GLY A 53 -13.43 -5.80 4.88
C GLY A 53 -12.72 -4.83 3.93
N PHE A 54 -12.55 -3.54 4.30
CA PHE A 54 -11.73 -2.61 3.52
C PHE A 54 -10.24 -2.92 3.66
N LEU A 55 -9.78 -3.23 4.88
CA LEU A 55 -8.38 -3.57 5.13
C LEU A 55 -7.97 -4.85 4.39
N ASP A 56 -8.80 -5.88 4.40
CA ASP A 56 -8.52 -7.16 3.72
C ASP A 56 -8.48 -7.01 2.20
N GLN A 57 -9.42 -6.23 1.66
CA GLN A 57 -9.44 -5.87 0.24
C GLN A 57 -8.23 -5.05 -0.17
N PHE A 58 -7.77 -4.15 0.70
CA PHE A 58 -6.58 -3.36 0.43
C PHE A 58 -5.32 -4.23 0.50
N GLU A 59 -5.19 -5.06 1.54
CA GLU A 59 -4.08 -5.98 1.72
C GLU A 59 -3.92 -6.91 0.50
N THR A 60 -5.01 -7.51 0.03
CA THR A 60 -4.98 -8.39 -1.15
C THR A 60 -4.42 -7.68 -2.39
N ARG A 61 -4.79 -6.41 -2.60
CA ARG A 61 -4.30 -5.61 -3.74
C ARG A 61 -2.85 -5.21 -3.56
N LEU A 62 -2.45 -4.87 -2.33
CA LEU A 62 -1.08 -4.51 -1.99
C LEU A 62 -0.13 -5.69 -2.24
N LEU A 63 -0.48 -6.89 -1.76
CA LEU A 63 0.32 -8.10 -1.97
C LEU A 63 0.43 -8.44 -3.46
N ARG A 64 -0.66 -8.34 -4.21
CA ARG A 64 -0.62 -8.54 -5.68
C ARG A 64 0.33 -7.55 -6.37
N ALA A 65 0.29 -6.28 -5.98
CA ALA A 65 1.18 -5.27 -6.53
C ALA A 65 2.65 -5.53 -6.16
N HIS A 66 2.89 -5.96 -4.92
CA HIS A 66 4.21 -6.34 -4.42
C HIS A 66 4.81 -7.51 -5.22
N ASP A 67 4.04 -8.59 -5.41
CA ASP A 67 4.48 -9.75 -6.20
C ASP A 67 4.78 -9.38 -7.66
N SER A 68 3.93 -8.54 -8.27
CA SER A 68 4.17 -8.08 -9.64
C SER A 68 5.45 -7.28 -9.77
N ILE A 69 5.77 -6.40 -8.81
CA ILE A 69 7.03 -5.65 -8.83
C ILE A 69 8.22 -6.59 -8.67
N ILE A 70 8.17 -7.55 -7.76
CA ILE A 70 9.26 -8.53 -7.56
C ILE A 70 9.53 -9.30 -8.86
N GLN A 71 8.49 -9.80 -9.52
CA GLN A 71 8.63 -10.54 -10.79
C GLN A 71 9.22 -9.67 -11.90
N ASN A 72 8.81 -8.40 -12.00
CA ASN A 72 9.34 -7.48 -13.00
C ASN A 72 10.77 -7.03 -12.69
N LEU A 73 11.13 -6.87 -11.41
CA LEU A 73 12.47 -6.54 -10.96
C LEU A 73 13.44 -7.69 -11.25
N ALA A 74 13.01 -8.94 -11.09
CA ALA A 74 13.79 -10.11 -11.49
C ALA A 74 14.03 -10.19 -13.02
N ARG A 75 13.13 -9.61 -13.85
CA ARG A 75 13.22 -9.64 -15.32
C ARG A 75 13.86 -8.41 -15.96
N THR A 76 13.99 -7.27 -15.27
CA THR A 76 14.34 -5.99 -15.91
C THR A 76 15.38 -5.18 -15.12
N ALA A 77 16.08 -4.27 -15.79
CA ALA A 77 17.06 -3.36 -15.19
C ALA A 77 16.44 -2.19 -14.38
N PHE A 78 15.19 -2.31 -13.93
CA PHE A 78 14.45 -1.28 -13.17
C PHE A 78 14.66 -1.42 -11.65
N MET A 79 15.90 -1.67 -11.23
CA MET A 79 16.22 -2.06 -9.85
C MET A 79 15.85 -0.97 -8.84
N ALA A 80 16.31 0.28 -9.04
CA ALA A 80 16.19 1.33 -8.04
C ALA A 80 14.74 1.74 -7.74
N ILE A 81 13.89 1.81 -8.76
CA ILE A 81 12.51 2.25 -8.56
C ILE A 81 11.65 1.08 -8.08
N GLY A 82 11.88 -0.13 -8.59
CA GLY A 82 11.19 -1.32 -8.09
C GLY A 82 11.51 -1.60 -6.62
N THR A 83 12.78 -1.48 -6.19
CA THR A 83 13.14 -1.61 -4.76
C THR A 83 12.49 -0.53 -3.90
N THR A 84 12.42 0.71 -4.40
CA THR A 84 11.75 1.80 -3.67
C THR A 84 10.26 1.54 -3.51
N CYS A 85 9.58 1.04 -4.55
CA CYS A 85 8.18 0.64 -4.45
C CYS A 85 7.97 -0.53 -3.49
N ILE A 86 8.83 -1.56 -3.52
CA ILE A 86 8.79 -2.68 -2.58
C ILE A 86 8.88 -2.17 -1.14
N ALA A 87 9.89 -1.34 -0.84
CA ALA A 87 10.06 -0.79 0.50
C ALA A 87 8.85 0.03 0.98
N SER A 88 8.28 0.85 0.09
CA SER A 88 7.07 1.63 0.38
C SER A 88 5.87 0.72 0.65
N PHE A 89 5.68 -0.32 -0.17
CA PHE A 89 4.59 -1.28 -0.02
C PHE A 89 4.70 -2.08 1.27
N SER A 90 5.91 -2.52 1.65
CA SER A 90 6.14 -3.21 2.92
C SER A 90 5.77 -2.34 4.12
N ARG A 91 6.13 -1.04 4.11
CA ARG A 91 5.75 -0.12 5.20
C ARG A 91 4.24 0.10 5.27
N ILE A 92 3.58 0.26 4.13
CA ILE A 92 2.11 0.36 4.05
C ILE A 92 1.47 -0.93 4.59
N HIS A 93 2.04 -2.10 4.26
CA HIS A 93 1.55 -3.40 4.74
C HIS A 93 1.63 -3.51 6.26
N THR A 94 2.75 -3.07 6.86
CA THR A 94 2.91 -3.01 8.32
C THR A 94 1.83 -2.14 8.97
N ILE A 95 1.48 -1.01 8.35
CA ILE A 95 0.41 -0.14 8.86
C ILE A 95 -0.96 -0.84 8.78
N ILE A 96 -1.26 -1.52 7.67
CA ILE A 96 -2.50 -2.30 7.52
C ILE A 96 -2.58 -3.39 8.59
N LYS A 97 -1.50 -4.16 8.77
CA LYS A 97 -1.43 -5.21 9.80
C LYS A 97 -1.64 -4.68 11.20
N HIS A 98 -1.01 -3.55 11.53
CA HIS A 98 -1.23 -2.88 12.81
C HIS A 98 -2.71 -2.49 12.98
N LEU A 99 -3.36 -1.94 11.97
CA LEU A 99 -4.78 -1.58 12.03
C LEU A 99 -5.69 -2.81 12.19
N GLN A 100 -5.41 -3.91 11.48
CA GLN A 100 -6.14 -5.17 11.62
C GLN A 100 -6.01 -5.74 13.06
N ILE A 101 -4.82 -5.72 13.65
CA ILE A 101 -4.60 -6.18 15.03
C ILE A 101 -5.41 -5.34 16.02
N HIS A 102 -5.39 -4.00 15.88
CA HIS A 102 -6.19 -3.10 16.73
C HIS A 102 -7.70 -3.36 16.63
N GLN A 103 -8.20 -3.79 15.47
CA GLN A 103 -9.61 -4.16 15.32
C GLN A 103 -9.95 -5.49 15.98
N ASN A 104 -9.05 -6.46 15.89
CA ASN A 104 -9.25 -7.80 16.45
C ASN A 104 -9.03 -7.85 17.98
N THR A 105 -8.40 -6.81 18.55
CA THR A 105 -8.09 -6.73 20.00
C THR A 105 -9.11 -5.94 20.81
N LEU A 106 -10.11 -5.31 20.18
CA LEU A 106 -11.27 -4.76 20.89
C LEU A 106 -12.18 -5.93 21.30
N PRO A 107 -12.23 -6.32 22.59
CA PRO A 107 -13.12 -7.37 23.04
C PRO A 107 -14.56 -6.85 22.96
N TYR A 108 -15.50 -7.76 22.73
CA TYR A 108 -16.93 -7.53 22.96
C TYR A 108 -17.16 -6.72 24.23
N PRO A 109 -18.10 -5.74 24.25
CA PRO A 109 -18.57 -5.22 25.53
C PRO A 109 -19.17 -6.41 26.28
N THR A 110 -18.55 -6.76 27.41
CA THR A 110 -19.15 -7.65 28.39
C THR A 110 -20.52 -7.07 28.73
N GLN A 111 -21.57 -7.72 28.24
CA GLN A 111 -22.93 -7.45 28.67
C GLN A 111 -22.98 -7.76 30.17
N SER A 112 -23.05 -6.70 30.97
CA SER A 112 -23.42 -6.71 32.39
C SER A 112 -24.93 -6.71 32.53
#